data_AF-A0A1S3GWW9-F1
#
_entry.id   AF-A0A1S3GWW9-F1
#
_cell.length_a   1.000
_cell.length_b   1.000
_cell.length_c   1.000
_cell.angle_alpha   90.00
_cell.angle_beta   90.00
_cell.angle_gamma   90.00
#
_symmetry.space_group_name_H-M   'P 1'
#
loop_
_entity.id
_entity.type
_entity.pdbx_description
1 polymer ?
#
loop_
_entity_poly.entity_id
_entity_poly.type
_entity_poly.pdbx_seq_one_letter_code
_entity_poly.pdbx_strand_id
1 'polypeptide(L)'
;MATTFLQTSSSTFGGGSTRGGSLRAGGGGFGGGSLYGGGGSRSISASSARFVSSSSGGGYGGGLSCGFGGGAAGGFGGGLGGGFGGGLGGGFGGGLGGGYGDFGGGDGGLLSGNEKITMQNLNDRLASYLDKVRALEEANTELEVKIHDWYQKQSPASPERDYSHYFKTMEEIRDKILAATIDNSRVILEIDNARLAADDFRLKYENELALRHSVDADINGLRRVLDELTLSKTDLEMQIESLNEELAYLKKNHEEEMKEFSNQLAGQVNVEMDAAPGLDLTRMLAEMREQYEAIAEKNRKDAEAWFFSKTEELNKEVASNTEMIQTSKTEITDLRRTMQGLEIELQSQLSMKAGLENSLAEIECRYATQLQQIQGLISGLESQLSELRCEMETQSQEYNMLLDIKTRLEQEIATYRSLLEGQDAKMAGIGIKEGSLGGGTGGGSSSSSSSFRVHVVESSDGKLVSSSKRDI
;
A
#
# COMPACT_ATOMS: atom_id res chain seq x y z
N MET A 1 -12.60 88.10 46.78
CA MET A 1 -12.44 87.27 47.98
C MET A 1 -12.20 85.85 47.52
N ALA A 2 -11.06 85.28 47.90
CA ALA A 2 -10.65 83.93 47.55
C ALA A 2 -11.47 82.89 48.33
N THR A 3 -11.83 81.78 47.69
CA THR A 3 -11.80 80.46 48.32
C THR A 3 -11.50 79.38 47.27
N THR A 4 -10.34 78.77 47.47
CA THR A 4 -9.83 77.57 46.81
C THR A 4 -10.50 76.36 47.46
N PHE A 5 -10.91 75.35 46.68
CA PHE A 5 -11.06 73.99 47.21
C PHE A 5 -10.51 72.99 46.21
N LEU A 6 -9.32 72.49 46.52
CA LEU A 6 -8.71 71.30 45.95
C LEU A 6 -9.33 70.09 46.64
N GLN A 7 -9.83 69.12 45.87
CA GLN A 7 -9.90 67.75 46.35
C GLN A 7 -9.56 66.78 45.21
N THR A 8 -8.34 66.27 45.30
CA THR A 8 -7.86 65.07 44.64
C THR A 8 -8.55 63.85 45.23
N SER A 9 -9.00 62.93 44.37
CA SER A 9 -9.24 61.53 44.73
C SER A 9 -9.10 60.67 43.49
N SER A 10 -7.98 59.95 43.47
CA SER A 10 -7.66 58.86 42.55
C SER A 10 -8.44 57.60 42.90
N SER A 11 -9.03 56.94 41.91
CA SER A 11 -9.22 55.48 41.95
C SER A 11 -9.28 54.90 40.54
N THR A 12 -8.33 54.00 40.31
CA THR A 12 -8.14 53.09 39.18
C THR A 12 -9.20 51.99 39.13
N PHE A 13 -9.83 51.78 37.97
CA PHE A 13 -10.32 50.51 37.39
C PHE A 13 -11.05 50.92 36.08
N GLY A 14 -10.82 50.40 34.88
CA GLY A 14 -10.41 49.07 34.48
C GLY A 14 -11.40 48.62 33.41
N GLY A 15 -11.02 48.71 32.14
CA GLY A 15 -11.47 47.81 31.08
C GLY A 15 -12.72 48.19 30.27
N GLY A 16 -12.53 48.28 28.95
CA GLY A 16 -13.27 47.39 28.05
C GLY A 16 -14.39 48.01 27.22
N SER A 17 -14.04 48.93 26.33
CA SER A 17 -14.85 49.26 25.15
C SER A 17 -14.74 48.12 24.13
N THR A 18 -15.87 47.53 23.71
CA THR A 18 -15.94 46.70 22.49
C THR A 18 -16.91 47.36 21.54
N ARG A 19 -16.34 48.08 20.57
CA ARG A 19 -17.03 48.53 19.34
C ARG A 19 -16.83 47.45 18.29
N GLY A 20 -17.94 47.01 17.69
CA GLY A 20 -17.96 46.18 16.50
C GLY A 20 -17.54 46.96 15.25
N GLY A 21 -17.18 46.21 14.22
CA GLY A 21 -16.86 46.71 12.89
C GLY A 21 -16.97 45.57 11.87
N SER A 22 -18.13 45.49 11.23
CA SER A 22 -18.48 44.60 10.12
C SER A 22 -17.78 45.03 8.84
N LEU A 23 -17.45 44.06 7.99
CA LEU A 23 -17.18 44.28 6.57
C LEU A 23 -18.16 43.45 5.74
N ARG A 24 -18.87 44.20 4.88
CA ARG A 24 -19.76 43.78 3.80
C ARG A 24 -19.12 42.74 2.86
N ALA A 25 -19.92 41.77 2.40
CA ALA A 25 -19.87 41.34 1.00
C ALA A 25 -21.13 40.56 0.55
N GLY A 26 -21.79 41.13 -0.47
CA GLY A 26 -22.19 40.43 -1.71
C GLY A 26 -23.09 39.20 -1.61
N GLY A 27 -24.39 39.41 -1.87
CA GLY A 27 -25.39 38.35 -1.96
C GLY A 27 -25.24 37.36 -3.12
N GLY A 28 -25.93 36.23 -2.95
CA GLY A 28 -26.23 35.23 -3.95
C GLY A 28 -27.20 34.22 -3.35
N GLY A 29 -28.46 34.27 -3.76
CA GLY A 29 -29.55 33.51 -3.13
C GLY A 29 -29.85 32.15 -3.78
N PHE A 30 -30.65 31.40 -3.01
CA PHE A 30 -31.58 30.32 -3.35
C PHE A 30 -31.10 28.87 -3.41
N GLY A 31 -31.74 28.05 -2.56
CA GLY A 31 -31.75 26.59 -2.63
C GLY A 31 -32.20 25.92 -1.34
N GLY A 32 -33.41 26.21 -0.86
CA GLY A 32 -33.99 25.56 0.32
C GLY A 32 -34.44 24.12 0.04
N GLY A 33 -34.25 23.24 1.02
CA GLY A 33 -34.71 21.86 0.99
C GLY A 33 -34.61 21.19 2.35
N SER A 34 -35.65 21.39 3.17
CA SER A 34 -35.92 20.64 4.41
C SER A 34 -36.62 19.32 4.05
N LEU A 35 -36.25 18.20 4.67
CA LEU A 35 -37.19 17.42 5.48
C LEU A 35 -36.52 16.30 6.29
N TYR A 36 -37.09 16.16 7.48
CA TYR A 36 -36.91 15.17 8.55
C TYR A 36 -37.45 13.77 8.15
N GLY A 37 -36.93 12.70 8.75
CA GLY A 37 -37.73 11.48 9.01
C GLY A 37 -37.05 10.11 8.89
N GLY A 38 -36.67 9.55 10.05
CA GLY A 38 -37.08 8.19 10.47
C GLY A 38 -36.45 6.93 9.85
N GLY A 39 -35.52 6.32 10.61
CA GLY A 39 -35.62 4.94 11.12
C GLY A 39 -35.62 3.73 10.16
N GLY A 40 -34.57 2.90 10.28
CA GLY A 40 -34.76 1.44 10.43
C GLY A 40 -34.31 0.51 9.28
N SER A 41 -33.37 -0.38 9.63
CA SER A 41 -33.11 -1.72 9.07
C SER A 41 -32.50 -1.89 7.67
N ARG A 42 -31.19 -2.18 7.70
CA ARG A 42 -30.44 -3.25 6.98
C ARG A 42 -31.01 -3.79 5.66
N SER A 43 -30.38 -3.38 4.55
CA SER A 43 -29.99 -4.30 3.46
C SER A 43 -29.01 -3.58 2.52
N ILE A 44 -27.83 -4.17 2.37
CA ILE A 44 -26.80 -3.75 1.41
C ILE A 44 -27.34 -4.03 0.01
N SER A 45 -27.44 -3.00 -0.83
CA SER A 45 -27.52 -3.18 -2.27
C SER A 45 -26.84 -1.99 -2.95
N ALA A 46 -25.79 -2.31 -3.70
CA ALA A 46 -25.02 -1.36 -4.48
C ALA A 46 -25.87 -0.82 -5.64
N SER A 47 -25.83 0.48 -5.85
CA SER A 47 -26.25 1.08 -7.12
C SER A 47 -25.34 2.26 -7.42
N SER A 48 -24.63 2.17 -8.54
CA SER A 48 -24.02 3.30 -9.21
C SER A 48 -25.07 4.38 -9.46
N ALA A 49 -24.82 5.57 -8.93
CA ALA A 49 -25.47 6.78 -9.40
C ALA A 49 -24.38 7.72 -9.93
N ARG A 50 -24.41 7.93 -11.24
CA ARG A 50 -23.63 8.92 -11.94
C ARG A 50 -24.40 10.23 -11.77
N PHE A 51 -23.86 11.19 -11.04
CA PHE A 51 -24.38 12.54 -11.01
C PHE A 51 -23.42 13.49 -11.73
N VAL A 52 -24.00 14.13 -12.74
CA VAL A 52 -23.48 15.24 -13.51
C VAL A 52 -23.92 16.53 -12.82
N SER A 53 -22.97 17.43 -12.56
CA SER A 53 -23.22 18.88 -12.48
C SER A 53 -21.94 19.58 -12.94
N SER A 54 -21.85 19.98 -14.20
CA SER A 54 -22.16 21.35 -14.66
C SER A 54 -21.32 22.42 -13.96
N SER A 55 -20.08 22.57 -14.41
CA SER A 55 -19.27 23.77 -14.20
C SER A 55 -19.60 24.78 -15.29
N SER A 56 -19.95 25.99 -14.88
CA SER A 56 -20.08 27.16 -15.75
C SER A 56 -18.84 28.04 -15.57
N GLY A 57 -18.06 28.18 -16.64
CA GLY A 57 -17.55 29.49 -17.07
C GLY A 57 -16.08 29.84 -16.81
N GLY A 58 -15.31 29.86 -17.92
CA GLY A 58 -14.15 30.75 -18.15
C GLY A 58 -12.79 30.17 -17.77
N GLY A 59 -11.76 30.10 -18.60
CA GLY A 59 -11.54 30.55 -19.98
C GLY A 59 -10.04 30.36 -20.31
N TYR A 60 -9.75 30.24 -21.61
CA TYR A 60 -8.44 30.28 -22.28
C TYR A 60 -7.48 29.08 -22.15
N GLY A 61 -7.10 28.54 -23.32
CA GLY A 61 -5.87 27.77 -23.51
C GLY A 61 -6.07 26.52 -24.35
N GLY A 62 -5.86 26.63 -25.67
CA GLY A 62 -6.08 25.54 -26.62
C GLY A 62 -5.09 24.38 -26.52
N GLY A 63 -5.57 23.21 -26.95
CA GLY A 63 -4.76 22.03 -27.23
C GLY A 63 -5.58 21.06 -28.06
N LEU A 64 -5.14 20.80 -29.30
CA LEU A 64 -5.82 19.97 -30.27
C LEU A 64 -6.00 18.53 -29.77
N SER A 65 -7.21 18.03 -30.02
CA SER A 65 -7.60 16.63 -29.97
C SER A 65 -7.01 15.81 -31.12
N CYS A 66 -6.56 14.60 -30.84
CA CYS A 66 -6.86 13.44 -31.69
C CYS A 66 -7.10 12.23 -30.77
N GLY A 67 -8.33 11.74 -30.80
CA GLY A 67 -8.73 10.50 -30.16
C GLY A 67 -8.63 9.33 -31.13
N PHE A 68 -8.38 8.15 -30.58
CA PHE A 68 -8.92 6.91 -31.14
C PHE A 68 -9.20 5.96 -29.97
N GLY A 69 -10.48 5.64 -29.79
CA GLY A 69 -10.95 4.60 -28.88
C GLY A 69 -11.00 3.24 -29.56
N GLY A 70 -11.27 2.21 -28.77
CA GLY A 70 -11.69 0.90 -29.27
C GLY A 70 -11.16 -0.25 -28.42
N GLY A 71 -11.95 -0.68 -27.43
CA GLY A 71 -11.72 -1.92 -26.72
C GLY A 71 -12.09 -3.15 -27.56
N ALA A 72 -11.45 -4.27 -27.26
CA ALA A 72 -11.97 -5.60 -27.56
C ALA A 72 -11.47 -6.59 -26.50
N ALA A 73 -12.42 -7.33 -25.95
CA ALA A 73 -12.26 -8.33 -24.90
C ALA A 73 -11.53 -9.60 -25.38
N GLY A 74 -10.93 -10.35 -24.46
CA GLY A 74 -10.35 -11.66 -24.72
C GLY A 74 -10.00 -12.42 -23.43
N GLY A 75 -11.03 -12.89 -22.72
CA GLY A 75 -10.86 -13.89 -21.66
C GLY A 75 -10.73 -15.29 -22.25
N PHE A 76 -9.67 -16.02 -21.89
CA PHE A 76 -9.51 -17.44 -22.21
C PHE A 76 -10.07 -18.27 -21.05
N GLY A 77 -11.27 -18.82 -21.26
CA GLY A 77 -11.93 -19.77 -20.38
C GLY A 77 -12.96 -20.54 -21.19
N GLY A 78 -12.52 -21.62 -21.85
CA GLY A 78 -13.36 -22.47 -22.69
C GLY A 78 -13.36 -23.90 -22.17
N GLY A 79 -14.36 -24.25 -21.37
CA GLY A 79 -14.77 -25.63 -21.13
C GLY A 79 -15.56 -26.14 -22.33
N LEU A 80 -15.24 -27.35 -22.78
CA LEU A 80 -16.03 -28.09 -23.77
C LEU A 80 -16.29 -29.49 -23.23
N GLY A 81 -17.53 -29.72 -22.84
CA GLY A 81 -18.10 -31.06 -22.71
C GLY A 81 -18.29 -31.68 -24.09
N GLY A 82 -18.12 -32.99 -24.15
CA GLY A 82 -18.39 -33.81 -25.33
C GLY A 82 -18.52 -35.26 -24.88
N GLY A 83 -19.75 -35.67 -24.59
CA GLY A 83 -20.09 -37.08 -24.40
C GLY A 83 -20.12 -37.81 -25.74
N PHE A 84 -19.55 -39.00 -25.78
CA PHE A 84 -19.88 -40.01 -26.78
C PHE A 84 -19.86 -41.38 -26.11
N GLY A 85 -21.05 -41.94 -25.94
CA GLY A 85 -21.24 -43.36 -25.68
C GLY A 85 -21.04 -44.15 -26.97
N GLY A 86 -20.56 -45.38 -26.85
CA GLY A 86 -20.34 -46.27 -27.99
C GLY A 86 -19.79 -47.61 -27.53
N GLY A 87 -20.64 -48.41 -26.89
CA GLY A 87 -20.37 -49.84 -26.69
C GLY A 87 -20.46 -50.57 -28.03
N LEU A 88 -19.47 -51.40 -28.31
CA LEU A 88 -19.52 -52.39 -29.39
C LEU A 88 -19.04 -53.72 -28.81
N GLY A 89 -20.02 -54.48 -28.32
CA GLY A 89 -19.92 -55.92 -28.23
C GLY A 89 -20.01 -56.50 -29.64
N GLY A 90 -19.01 -57.28 -30.03
CA GLY A 90 -18.98 -58.06 -31.26
C GLY A 90 -18.66 -59.50 -30.90
N GLY A 91 -19.71 -60.30 -30.69
CA GLY A 91 -19.58 -61.74 -30.60
C GLY A 91 -19.24 -62.32 -31.97
N PHE A 92 -18.26 -63.22 -32.01
CA PHE A 92 -18.04 -64.12 -33.13
C PHE A 92 -18.21 -65.55 -32.62
N GLY A 93 -19.43 -66.06 -32.80
CA GLY A 93 -19.70 -67.50 -32.84
C GLY A 93 -19.41 -68.01 -34.25
N GLY A 94 -18.74 -69.15 -34.35
CA GLY A 94 -18.45 -69.82 -35.61
C GLY A 94 -17.89 -71.20 -35.34
N GLY A 95 -18.79 -72.19 -35.20
CA GLY A 95 -18.44 -73.58 -35.05
C GLY A 95 -18.02 -74.23 -36.37
N LEU A 96 -17.13 -75.21 -36.26
CA LEU A 96 -16.81 -76.31 -37.18
C LEU A 96 -16.30 -77.43 -36.25
N GLY A 97 -16.88 -78.61 -36.09
CA GLY A 97 -17.84 -79.33 -36.92
C GLY A 97 -17.12 -80.30 -37.86
N GLY A 98 -16.84 -81.52 -37.39
CA GLY A 98 -16.35 -82.66 -38.19
C GLY A 98 -15.15 -83.36 -37.53
N GLY A 99 -15.16 -84.63 -37.12
CA GLY A 99 -16.07 -85.73 -37.39
C GLY A 99 -15.42 -86.78 -38.29
N TYR A 100 -15.12 -87.94 -37.70
CA TYR A 100 -15.12 -89.30 -38.28
C TYR A 100 -13.94 -89.86 -39.11
N GLY A 101 -13.71 -91.17 -38.89
CA GLY A 101 -13.08 -92.17 -39.77
C GLY A 101 -11.76 -92.70 -39.20
N ASP A 102 -11.68 -93.80 -38.46
CA ASP A 102 -12.20 -95.17 -38.70
C ASP A 102 -11.84 -95.74 -40.08
N PHE A 103 -10.72 -96.47 -40.10
CA PHE A 103 -10.41 -97.63 -40.94
C PHE A 103 -9.65 -98.56 -39.97
N GLY A 104 -10.06 -99.78 -39.65
CA GLY A 104 -10.89 -100.70 -40.40
C GLY A 104 -10.04 -101.92 -40.77
N GLY A 105 -10.31 -103.06 -40.12
CA GLY A 105 -10.01 -104.39 -40.65
C GLY A 105 -8.76 -105.07 -40.06
N GLY A 106 -8.98 -105.99 -39.13
CA GLY A 106 -7.95 -106.90 -38.64
C GLY A 106 -7.69 -108.06 -39.59
N ASP A 107 -6.52 -108.69 -39.41
CA ASP A 107 -6.39 -110.14 -39.38
C ASP A 107 -5.15 -110.51 -38.54
N GLY A 108 -5.26 -111.62 -37.81
CA GLY A 108 -4.34 -112.02 -36.75
C GLY A 108 -2.97 -112.47 -37.27
N GLY A 109 -1.91 -111.94 -36.67
CA GLY A 109 -0.54 -112.30 -37.01
C GLY A 109 0.53 -111.74 -36.07
N LEU A 110 0.54 -112.21 -34.81
CA LEU A 110 1.77 -112.58 -34.10
C LEU A 110 2.87 -111.50 -33.87
N LEU A 111 2.61 -110.55 -32.97
CA LEU A 111 3.47 -110.13 -31.83
C LEU A 111 5.02 -110.06 -31.96
N SER A 112 5.60 -109.76 -33.12
CA SER A 112 7.06 -109.54 -33.25
C SER A 112 7.49 -108.36 -34.16
N GLY A 113 6.53 -107.57 -34.67
CA GLY A 113 6.79 -106.45 -35.59
C GLY A 113 6.48 -105.05 -35.04
N ASN A 114 5.76 -104.94 -33.92
CA ASN A 114 5.29 -103.64 -33.40
C ASN A 114 6.41 -102.78 -32.82
N GLU A 115 7.37 -103.36 -32.10
CA GLU A 115 8.42 -102.58 -31.41
C GLU A 115 9.34 -101.84 -32.38
N LYS A 116 9.70 -102.47 -33.50
CA LYS A 116 10.58 -101.88 -34.51
C LYS A 116 9.89 -100.75 -35.28
N ILE A 117 8.61 -100.89 -35.60
CA ILE A 117 7.81 -99.85 -36.27
C ILE A 117 7.50 -98.70 -35.32
N THR A 118 7.27 -98.97 -34.02
CA THR A 118 7.13 -97.90 -33.03
C THR A 118 8.45 -97.16 -32.81
N MET A 119 9.59 -97.87 -32.77
CA MET A 119 10.92 -97.25 -32.67
C MET A 119 11.28 -96.44 -33.93
N GLN A 120 10.85 -96.90 -35.11
CA GLN A 120 11.03 -96.16 -36.35
C GLN A 120 10.16 -94.89 -36.37
N ASN A 121 8.89 -94.95 -35.99
CA ASN A 121 8.04 -93.76 -35.86
C ASN A 121 8.56 -92.76 -34.81
N LEU A 122 9.11 -93.24 -33.70
CA LEU A 122 9.76 -92.40 -32.68
C LEU A 122 11.02 -91.74 -33.25
N ASN A 123 11.85 -92.48 -33.98
CA ASN A 123 13.04 -91.93 -34.64
C ASN A 123 12.68 -90.94 -35.76
N ASP A 124 11.67 -91.21 -36.57
CA ASP A 124 11.19 -90.30 -37.62
C ASP A 124 10.62 -89.01 -36.99
N ARG A 125 9.93 -89.14 -35.85
CA ARG A 125 9.45 -88.01 -35.07
C ARG A 125 10.61 -87.24 -34.45
N LEU A 126 11.64 -87.90 -33.93
CA LEU A 126 12.84 -87.27 -33.38
C LEU A 126 13.65 -86.56 -34.47
N ALA A 127 13.76 -87.16 -35.67
CA ALA A 127 14.36 -86.52 -36.83
C ALA A 127 13.57 -85.26 -37.22
N SER A 128 12.23 -85.33 -37.28
CA SER A 128 11.38 -84.16 -37.54
C SER A 128 11.51 -83.08 -36.45
N TYR A 129 11.71 -83.46 -35.18
CA TYR A 129 11.98 -82.52 -34.09
C TYR A 129 13.37 -81.88 -34.24
N LEU A 130 14.40 -82.64 -34.60
CA LEU A 130 15.74 -82.11 -34.84
C LEU A 130 15.78 -81.17 -36.03
N ASP A 131 15.08 -81.49 -37.12
CA ASP A 131 14.96 -80.59 -38.27
C ASP A 131 14.19 -79.32 -37.92
N LYS A 132 13.15 -79.42 -37.06
CA LYS A 132 12.43 -78.26 -36.56
C LYS A 132 13.28 -77.41 -35.61
N VAL A 133 14.11 -78.01 -34.77
CA VAL A 133 15.06 -77.29 -33.90
C VAL A 133 16.10 -76.56 -34.76
N ARG A 134 16.67 -77.21 -35.78
CA ARG A 134 17.61 -76.55 -36.70
C ARG A 134 16.97 -75.38 -37.45
N ALA A 135 15.74 -75.55 -37.95
CA ALA A 135 15.03 -74.47 -38.62
C ALA A 135 14.70 -73.30 -37.67
N LEU A 136 14.42 -73.58 -36.40
CA LEU A 136 14.22 -72.55 -35.37
C LEU A 136 15.52 -71.86 -34.97
N GLU A 137 16.63 -72.59 -34.87
CA GLU A 137 17.96 -72.03 -34.62
C GLU A 137 18.37 -71.10 -35.77
N GLU A 138 18.20 -71.52 -37.03
CA GLU A 138 18.50 -70.70 -38.20
C GLU A 138 17.63 -69.43 -38.23
N ALA A 139 16.32 -69.55 -38.02
CA ALA A 139 15.42 -68.39 -37.93
C ALA A 139 15.79 -67.46 -36.77
N ASN A 140 16.24 -67.99 -35.63
CA ASN A 140 16.65 -67.19 -34.49
C ASN A 140 17.95 -66.41 -34.78
N THR A 141 18.93 -67.04 -35.43
CA THR A 141 20.15 -66.35 -35.88
C THR A 141 19.85 -65.24 -36.89
N GLU A 142 18.90 -65.45 -37.81
CA GLU A 142 18.48 -64.43 -38.77
C GLU A 142 17.79 -63.24 -38.08
N LEU A 143 16.97 -63.51 -37.05
CA LEU A 143 16.34 -62.46 -36.25
C LEU A 143 17.37 -61.68 -35.41
N GLU A 144 18.35 -62.34 -34.81
CA GLU A 144 19.45 -61.68 -34.09
C GLU A 144 20.24 -60.74 -35.00
N VAL A 145 20.56 -61.18 -36.22
CA VAL A 145 21.22 -60.32 -37.22
C VAL A 145 20.35 -59.14 -37.60
N LYS A 146 19.04 -59.34 -37.83
CA LYS A 146 18.10 -58.25 -38.15
C LYS A 146 17.97 -57.26 -36.99
N ILE A 147 17.96 -57.72 -35.74
CA ILE A 147 17.93 -56.87 -34.54
C ILE A 147 19.21 -56.06 -34.45
N HIS A 148 20.37 -56.69 -34.65
CA HIS A 148 21.66 -56.00 -34.64
C HIS A 148 21.74 -54.93 -35.73
N ASP A 149 21.34 -55.27 -36.96
CA ASP A 149 21.27 -54.35 -38.10
C ASP A 149 20.29 -53.19 -37.84
N TRP A 150 19.15 -53.48 -37.20
CA TRP A 150 18.17 -52.47 -36.84
C TRP A 150 18.74 -51.51 -35.80
N TYR A 151 19.41 -52.01 -34.75
CA TYR A 151 20.09 -51.16 -33.77
C TYR A 151 21.24 -50.37 -34.37
N GLN A 152 21.98 -50.92 -35.33
CA GLN A 152 23.07 -50.20 -36.00
C GLN A 152 22.54 -49.09 -36.93
N LYS A 153 21.39 -49.31 -37.58
CA LYS A 153 20.72 -48.32 -38.43
C LYS A 153 19.91 -47.28 -37.62
N GLN A 154 19.43 -47.65 -36.43
CA GLN A 154 18.70 -46.78 -35.50
C GLN A 154 19.62 -46.06 -34.52
N SER A 155 20.84 -46.55 -34.29
CA SER A 155 21.87 -45.81 -33.57
C SER A 155 22.11 -44.55 -34.40
N PRO A 156 21.68 -43.37 -33.94
CA PRO A 156 21.73 -42.19 -34.77
C PRO A 156 23.21 -41.84 -34.97
N ALA A 157 23.74 -42.16 -36.14
CA ALA A 157 24.94 -41.52 -36.68
C ALA A 157 24.64 -40.07 -37.10
N SER A 158 23.76 -39.38 -36.35
CA SER A 158 23.70 -37.93 -36.35
C SER A 158 24.74 -37.46 -35.33
N PRO A 159 25.67 -36.57 -35.71
CA PRO A 159 26.50 -35.92 -34.70
C PRO A 159 25.56 -35.35 -33.64
N GLU A 160 25.91 -35.48 -32.35
CA GLU A 160 25.18 -34.83 -31.26
C GLU A 160 24.75 -33.44 -31.73
N ARG A 161 23.45 -33.17 -31.75
CA ARG A 161 22.97 -31.86 -32.19
C ARG A 161 23.57 -30.85 -31.22
N ASP A 162 24.55 -30.07 -31.69
CA ASP A 162 25.27 -29.12 -30.86
C ASP A 162 24.34 -27.99 -30.41
N TYR A 163 23.70 -28.17 -29.26
CA TYR A 163 22.82 -27.15 -28.65
C TYR A 163 23.60 -26.01 -27.98
N SER A 164 24.93 -26.03 -28.05
CA SER A 164 25.84 -25.03 -27.46
C SER A 164 25.49 -23.59 -27.85
N HIS A 165 25.07 -23.35 -29.10
CA HIS A 165 24.67 -22.01 -29.54
C HIS A 165 23.44 -21.48 -28.78
N TYR A 166 22.45 -22.33 -28.47
CA TYR A 166 21.26 -21.94 -27.72
C TYR A 166 21.58 -21.61 -26.26
N PHE A 167 22.54 -22.30 -25.66
CA PHE A 167 22.99 -21.96 -24.30
C PHE A 167 23.66 -20.59 -24.27
N LYS A 168 24.49 -20.29 -25.27
CA LYS A 168 25.13 -18.97 -25.39
C LYS A 168 24.10 -17.85 -25.58
N THR A 169 23.11 -18.02 -26.44
CA THR A 169 22.07 -17.00 -26.62
C THR A 169 21.18 -16.86 -25.39
N MET A 170 20.92 -17.95 -24.66
CA MET A 170 20.16 -17.91 -23.41
C MET A 170 20.92 -17.18 -22.30
N GLU A 171 22.23 -17.35 -22.22
CA GLU A 171 23.11 -16.61 -21.32
C GLU A 171 23.14 -15.12 -21.67
N GLU A 172 23.33 -14.77 -22.94
CA GLU A 172 23.28 -13.37 -23.41
C GLU A 172 21.94 -12.69 -23.12
N ILE A 173 20.81 -13.41 -23.23
CA ILE A 173 19.48 -12.88 -22.89
C ILE A 173 19.34 -12.71 -21.37
N ARG A 174 19.84 -13.65 -20.56
CA ARG A 174 19.84 -13.52 -19.09
C ARG A 174 20.64 -12.31 -18.64
N ASP A 175 21.82 -12.10 -19.21
CA ASP A 175 22.66 -10.94 -18.89
C ASP A 175 21.96 -9.62 -19.26
N LYS A 176 21.28 -9.56 -20.41
CA LYS A 176 20.47 -8.40 -20.80
C LYS A 176 19.32 -8.14 -19.85
N ILE A 177 18.64 -9.18 -19.37
CA ILE A 177 17.55 -9.04 -18.39
C ILE A 177 18.10 -8.52 -17.07
N LEU A 178 19.23 -9.04 -16.60
CA LEU A 178 19.86 -8.58 -15.36
C LEU A 178 20.32 -7.12 -15.47
N ALA A 179 20.99 -6.76 -16.57
CA ALA A 179 21.38 -5.38 -16.83
C ALA A 179 20.15 -4.44 -16.86
N ALA A 180 19.09 -4.81 -17.58
CA ALA A 180 17.86 -4.04 -17.63
C ALA A 180 17.17 -3.93 -16.26
N THR A 181 17.26 -4.96 -15.41
CA THR A 181 16.70 -4.95 -14.05
C THR A 181 17.47 -3.99 -13.14
N ILE A 182 18.80 -3.98 -13.25
CA ILE A 182 19.67 -3.03 -12.51
C ILE A 182 19.39 -1.60 -12.97
N ASP A 183 19.33 -1.36 -14.28
CA ASP A 183 19.03 -0.04 -14.85
C ASP A 183 17.63 0.43 -14.44
N ASN A 184 16.62 -0.45 -14.45
CA ASN A 184 15.29 -0.13 -13.98
C ASN A 184 15.29 0.27 -12.50
N SER A 185 16.00 -0.48 -11.65
CA SER A 185 16.14 -0.18 -10.23
C SER A 185 16.82 1.17 -10.01
N ARG A 186 17.85 1.49 -10.80
CA ARG A 186 18.53 2.79 -10.77
C ARG A 186 17.57 3.93 -11.13
N VAL A 187 16.81 3.78 -12.21
CA VAL A 187 15.83 4.79 -12.64
C VAL A 187 14.75 5.00 -11.58
N ILE A 188 14.27 3.95 -10.93
CA ILE A 188 13.31 4.05 -9.81
C ILE A 188 13.90 4.89 -8.66
N LEU A 189 15.15 4.63 -8.27
CA LEU A 189 15.81 5.42 -7.23
C LEU A 189 15.98 6.89 -7.62
N GLU A 190 16.32 7.18 -8.88
CA GLU A 190 16.41 8.55 -9.40
C GLU A 190 15.04 9.24 -9.39
N ILE A 191 13.95 8.53 -9.72
CA ILE A 191 12.57 9.04 -9.63
C ILE A 191 12.20 9.34 -8.18
N ASP A 192 12.48 8.44 -7.25
CA ASP A 192 12.14 8.63 -5.84
C ASP A 192 12.94 9.79 -5.23
N ASN A 193 14.23 9.93 -5.58
CA ASN A 193 15.03 11.09 -5.20
C ASN A 193 14.45 12.40 -5.76
N ALA A 194 14.09 12.43 -7.05
CA ALA A 194 13.48 13.61 -7.67
C ALA A 194 12.13 13.97 -7.02
N ARG A 195 11.33 12.97 -6.63
CA ARG A 195 10.06 13.18 -5.90
C ARG A 195 10.30 13.77 -4.52
N LEU A 196 11.23 13.20 -3.74
CA LEU A 196 11.59 13.73 -2.42
C LEU A 196 12.11 15.17 -2.51
N ALA A 197 12.95 15.47 -3.51
CA ALA A 197 13.44 16.83 -3.74
C ALA A 197 12.31 17.80 -4.12
N ALA A 198 11.34 17.35 -4.94
CA ALA A 198 10.17 18.15 -5.30
C ALA A 198 9.28 18.45 -4.08
N ASP A 199 9.04 17.45 -3.22
CA ASP A 199 8.29 17.62 -1.98
C ASP A 199 8.99 18.55 -0.99
N ASP A 200 10.32 18.45 -0.87
CA ASP A 200 11.14 19.38 -0.08
C ASP A 200 11.01 20.82 -0.57
N PHE A 201 11.05 21.05 -1.89
CA PHE A 201 10.85 22.38 -2.45
C PHE A 201 9.41 22.87 -2.28
N ARG A 202 8.42 21.98 -2.38
CA ARG A 202 7.02 22.32 -2.13
C ARG A 202 6.81 22.78 -0.69
N LEU A 203 7.32 22.05 0.29
CA LEU A 203 7.24 22.43 1.71
C LEU A 203 7.97 23.75 1.99
N LYS A 204 9.16 23.94 1.41
CA LYS A 204 9.89 25.22 1.52
C LYS A 204 9.12 26.39 0.92
N TYR A 205 8.48 26.19 -0.23
CA TYR A 205 7.64 27.19 -0.86
C TYR A 205 6.40 27.53 -0.02
N GLU A 206 5.71 26.52 0.51
CA GLU A 206 4.54 26.72 1.37
C GLU A 206 4.90 27.49 2.65
N ASN A 207 6.04 27.17 3.27
CA ASN A 207 6.53 27.91 4.45
C ASN A 207 6.90 29.36 4.11
N GLU A 208 7.65 29.59 3.03
CA GLU A 208 8.00 30.94 2.57
C GLU A 208 6.75 31.76 2.21
N LEU A 209 5.75 31.14 1.58
CA LEU A 209 4.47 31.78 1.26
C LEU A 209 3.72 32.17 2.54
N ALA A 210 3.68 31.30 3.55
CA ALA A 210 3.07 31.60 4.83
C ALA A 210 3.78 32.78 5.54
N LEU A 211 5.11 32.78 5.54
CA LEU A 211 5.91 33.89 6.08
C LEU A 211 5.63 35.20 5.34
N ARG A 212 5.57 35.17 4.00
CA ARG A 212 5.21 36.36 3.21
C ARG A 212 3.82 36.88 3.54
N HIS A 213 2.82 36.00 3.66
CA HIS A 213 1.48 36.42 4.04
C HIS A 213 1.44 37.05 5.44
N SER A 214 2.23 36.54 6.39
CA SER A 214 2.38 37.16 7.71
C SER A 214 2.98 38.55 7.61
N VAL A 215 4.08 38.71 6.85
CA VAL A 215 4.73 40.02 6.65
C VAL A 215 3.82 41.00 5.91
N ASP A 216 3.07 40.56 4.91
CA ASP A 216 2.09 41.39 4.22
C ASP A 216 0.96 41.83 5.15
N ALA A 217 0.51 40.97 6.06
CA ALA A 217 -0.46 41.33 7.09
C ALA A 217 0.13 42.39 8.05
N ASP A 218 1.38 42.23 8.48
CA ASP A 218 2.07 43.20 9.33
C ASP A 218 2.25 44.55 8.62
N ILE A 219 2.65 44.57 7.34
CA ILE A 219 2.76 45.79 6.52
C ILE A 219 1.41 46.50 6.43
N ASN A 220 0.33 45.76 6.17
CA ASN A 220 -1.01 46.32 6.11
C ASN A 220 -1.47 46.85 7.49
N GLY A 221 -1.08 46.20 8.58
CA GLY A 221 -1.28 46.69 9.94
C GLY A 221 -0.53 48.00 10.20
N LEU A 222 0.76 48.06 9.84
CA LEU A 222 1.57 49.27 9.98
C LEU A 222 1.04 50.44 9.15
N ARG A 223 0.52 50.18 7.94
CA ARG A 223 -0.16 51.20 7.14
C ARG A 223 -1.39 51.78 7.84
N ARG A 224 -2.21 50.93 8.47
CA ARG A 224 -3.37 51.40 9.26
C ARG A 224 -2.93 52.26 10.44
N VAL A 225 -1.89 51.86 11.17
CA VAL A 225 -1.34 52.64 12.29
C VAL A 225 -0.79 53.99 11.81
N LEU A 226 -0.14 54.02 10.64
CA LEU A 226 0.32 55.27 10.03
C LEU A 226 -0.86 56.21 9.70
N ASP A 227 -1.92 55.67 9.12
CA ASP A 227 -3.13 56.44 8.80
C ASP A 227 -3.80 57.00 10.07
N GLU A 228 -3.92 56.19 11.12
CA GLU A 228 -4.46 56.60 12.43
C GLU A 228 -3.58 57.69 13.07
N LEU A 229 -2.26 57.53 13.04
CA LEU A 229 -1.34 58.52 13.58
C LEU A 229 -1.41 59.83 12.78
N THR A 230 -1.58 59.74 11.46
CA THR A 230 -1.77 60.91 10.59
C THR A 230 -3.05 61.66 10.94
N LEU A 231 -4.17 60.96 11.15
CA LEU A 231 -5.42 61.57 11.61
C LEU A 231 -5.26 62.23 12.98
N SER A 232 -4.63 61.55 13.95
CA SER A 232 -4.38 62.12 15.27
C SER A 232 -3.50 63.37 15.22
N LYS A 233 -2.52 63.40 14.30
CA LYS A 233 -1.66 64.55 14.07
C LYS A 233 -2.48 65.72 13.52
N THR A 234 -3.32 65.49 12.52
CA THR A 234 -4.17 66.56 11.96
C THR A 234 -5.17 67.10 12.98
N ASP A 235 -5.71 66.24 13.86
CA ASP A 235 -6.61 66.66 14.94
C ASP A 235 -5.88 67.56 15.96
N LEU A 236 -4.65 67.20 16.33
CA LEU A 236 -3.83 68.01 17.22
C LEU A 236 -3.37 69.32 16.56
N GLU A 237 -3.03 69.30 15.28
CA GLU A 237 -2.72 70.50 14.50
C GLU A 237 -3.92 71.46 14.46
N MET A 238 -5.13 70.95 14.25
CA MET A 238 -6.36 71.75 14.30
C MET A 238 -6.62 72.33 15.69
N GLN A 239 -6.40 71.56 16.76
CA GLN A 239 -6.51 72.08 18.14
C GLN A 239 -5.51 73.20 18.40
N ILE A 240 -4.25 73.04 17.96
CA ILE A 240 -3.22 74.07 18.09
C ILE A 240 -3.64 75.35 17.35
N GLU A 241 -4.15 75.23 16.12
CA GLU A 241 -4.60 76.39 15.35
C GLU A 241 -5.79 77.08 16.03
N SER A 242 -6.77 76.33 16.51
CA SER A 242 -7.91 76.89 17.25
C SER A 242 -7.49 77.64 18.51
N LEU A 243 -6.53 77.11 19.28
CA LEU A 243 -5.98 77.78 20.46
C LEU A 243 -5.17 79.03 20.09
N ASN A 244 -4.46 79.01 18.96
CA ASN A 244 -3.75 80.18 18.45
C ASN A 244 -4.73 81.29 18.02
N GLU A 245 -5.84 80.92 17.36
CA GLU A 245 -6.92 81.83 17.00
C GLU A 245 -7.58 82.45 18.24
N GLU A 246 -7.88 81.64 19.26
CA GLU A 246 -8.40 82.12 20.56
C GLU A 246 -7.43 83.09 21.23
N LEU A 247 -6.13 82.77 21.25
CA LEU A 247 -5.09 83.62 21.82
C LEU A 247 -4.97 84.94 21.06
N ALA A 248 -5.01 84.91 19.72
CA ALA A 248 -5.01 86.10 18.89
C ALA A 248 -6.26 86.95 19.13
N TYR A 249 -7.44 86.33 19.25
CA TYR A 249 -8.70 87.00 19.57
C TYR A 249 -8.63 87.70 20.94
N LEU A 250 -8.17 86.99 21.98
CA LEU A 250 -7.98 87.53 23.33
C LEU A 250 -6.99 88.71 23.35
N LYS A 251 -5.88 88.62 22.62
CA LYS A 251 -4.91 89.71 22.49
C LYS A 251 -5.51 90.95 21.82
N LYS A 252 -6.23 90.73 20.72
CA LYS A 252 -6.89 91.82 20.00
C LYS A 252 -7.95 92.50 20.86
N ASN A 253 -8.79 91.72 21.55
CA ASN A 253 -9.79 92.25 22.48
C ASN A 253 -9.14 93.06 23.60
N HIS A 254 -8.04 92.56 24.19
CA HIS A 254 -7.30 93.31 25.20
C HIS A 254 -6.70 94.62 24.65
N GLU A 255 -6.17 94.61 23.43
CA GLU A 255 -5.65 95.82 22.79
C GLU A 255 -6.76 96.85 22.50
N GLU A 256 -7.94 96.39 22.07
CA GLU A 256 -9.13 97.21 21.87
C GLU A 256 -9.63 97.80 23.19
N GLU A 257 -9.77 97.00 24.26
CA GLU A 257 -10.11 97.47 25.60
C GLU A 257 -9.10 98.49 26.13
N MET A 258 -7.80 98.26 25.94
CA MET A 258 -6.76 99.22 26.34
C MET A 258 -6.81 100.51 25.53
N LYS A 259 -7.14 100.45 24.23
CA LYS A 259 -7.40 101.64 23.41
C LYS A 259 -8.64 102.36 23.87
N GLU A 260 -9.71 101.66 24.22
CA GLU A 260 -10.93 102.25 24.78
C GLU A 260 -10.66 102.92 26.13
N PHE A 261 -9.94 102.27 27.06
CA PHE A 261 -9.54 102.88 28.33
C PHE A 261 -8.60 104.07 28.12
N SER A 262 -7.66 103.99 27.15
CA SER A 262 -6.80 105.11 26.78
C SER A 262 -7.61 106.29 26.21
N ASN A 263 -8.60 106.01 25.36
CA ASN A 263 -9.53 107.01 24.81
C ASN A 263 -10.44 107.59 25.90
N GLN A 264 -10.86 106.79 26.89
CA GLN A 264 -11.61 107.24 28.07
C GLN A 264 -10.73 108.12 28.98
N LEU A 265 -9.43 107.86 29.09
CA LEU A 265 -8.47 108.72 29.80
C LEU A 265 -8.07 109.99 29.02
N ALA A 266 -8.19 109.99 27.69
CA ALA A 266 -7.88 111.15 26.83
C ALA A 266 -9.08 112.07 26.53
N GLY A 267 -10.27 111.72 27.02
CA GLY A 267 -11.54 112.35 26.63
C GLY A 267 -12.41 112.76 27.80
N GLN A 268 -11.92 113.64 28.69
CA GLN A 268 -12.82 114.43 29.53
C GLN A 268 -13.23 115.68 28.74
N VAL A 269 -14.19 115.53 27.82
CA VAL A 269 -14.78 116.65 27.08
C VAL A 269 -16.30 116.61 27.22
N ASN A 270 -16.80 117.63 27.91
CA ASN A 270 -18.20 118.00 27.96
C ASN A 270 -18.65 118.40 26.54
N VAL A 271 -19.59 117.66 25.94
CA VAL A 271 -20.21 118.03 24.66
C VAL A 271 -21.67 118.33 24.92
N GLU A 272 -21.99 119.63 24.91
CA GLU A 272 -23.35 120.11 24.81
C GLU A 272 -23.88 119.86 23.40
N MET A 273 -25.12 119.39 23.41
CA MET A 273 -26.00 118.91 22.36
C MET A 273 -26.31 120.00 21.30
N ASP A 274 -26.29 119.64 20.02
CA ASP A 274 -27.07 120.30 18.98
C ASP A 274 -27.92 119.25 18.23
N ALA A 275 -29.22 119.47 18.23
CA ALA A 275 -30.24 118.51 17.82
C ALA A 275 -30.58 118.71 16.35
N ALA A 276 -30.02 117.86 15.48
CA ALA A 276 -30.52 117.67 14.12
C ALA A 276 -31.77 116.77 14.11
N PRO A 277 -32.65 116.88 13.10
CA PRO A 277 -34.10 116.61 13.20
C PRO A 277 -34.45 115.17 13.57
N GLY A 278 -35.49 115.01 14.39
CA GLY A 278 -35.94 113.75 14.99
C GLY A 278 -36.00 112.57 14.03
N LEU A 279 -35.07 111.64 14.20
CA LEU A 279 -35.16 110.29 13.69
C LEU A 279 -36.34 109.61 14.39
N ASP A 280 -37.25 109.02 13.61
CA ASP A 280 -38.43 108.32 14.11
C ASP A 280 -38.02 107.12 14.97
N LEU A 281 -37.92 107.37 16.28
CA LEU A 281 -37.50 106.40 17.29
C LEU A 281 -38.44 105.19 17.31
N THR A 282 -39.69 105.38 16.93
CA THR A 282 -40.69 104.32 16.79
C THR A 282 -40.31 103.34 15.69
N ARG A 283 -39.84 103.86 14.55
CA ARG A 283 -39.34 103.06 13.41
C ARG A 283 -38.07 102.29 13.77
N MET A 284 -37.14 102.93 14.47
CA MET A 284 -35.88 102.29 14.88
C MET A 284 -36.09 101.21 15.96
N LEU A 285 -36.97 101.45 16.94
CA LEU A 285 -37.33 100.44 17.94
C LEU A 285 -38.11 99.28 17.31
N ALA A 286 -38.95 99.54 16.31
CA ALA A 286 -39.63 98.51 15.54
C ALA A 286 -38.64 97.68 14.70
N GLU A 287 -37.71 98.32 13.97
CA GLU A 287 -36.63 97.64 13.24
C GLU A 287 -35.75 96.80 14.18
N MET A 288 -35.38 97.32 15.35
CA MET A 288 -34.61 96.57 16.35
C MET A 288 -35.38 95.33 16.84
N ARG A 289 -36.68 95.47 17.12
CA ARG A 289 -37.53 94.35 17.54
C ARG A 289 -37.65 93.29 16.44
N GLU A 290 -37.85 93.71 15.20
CA GLU A 290 -37.91 92.82 14.03
C GLU A 290 -36.58 92.08 13.81
N GLN A 291 -35.43 92.76 13.99
CA GLN A 291 -34.11 92.13 13.95
C GLN A 291 -33.93 91.09 15.07
N TYR A 292 -34.33 91.40 16.30
CA TYR A 292 -34.26 90.44 17.41
C TYR A 292 -35.20 89.25 17.21
N GLU A 293 -36.41 89.48 16.71
CA GLU A 293 -37.37 88.42 16.42
C GLU A 293 -36.87 87.54 15.26
N ALA A 294 -36.27 88.12 14.22
CA ALA A 294 -35.61 87.39 13.14
C ALA A 294 -34.40 86.57 13.62
N ILE A 295 -33.57 87.10 14.50
CA ILE A 295 -32.42 86.39 15.08
C ILE A 295 -32.89 85.26 16.00
N ALA A 296 -33.92 85.49 16.83
CA ALA A 296 -34.48 84.46 17.71
C ALA A 296 -35.13 83.31 16.90
N GLU A 297 -35.89 83.66 15.86
CA GLU A 297 -36.53 82.70 14.96
C GLU A 297 -35.50 81.92 14.13
N LYS A 298 -34.41 82.59 13.70
CA LYS A 298 -33.28 81.93 13.04
C LYS A 298 -32.55 80.98 13.98
N ASN A 299 -32.23 81.40 15.21
CA ASN A 299 -31.61 80.54 16.22
C ASN A 299 -32.48 79.33 16.55
N ARG A 300 -33.80 79.50 16.64
CA ARG A 300 -34.75 78.40 16.87
C ARG A 300 -34.70 77.38 15.72
N LYS A 301 -34.75 77.85 14.47
CA LYS A 301 -34.66 76.99 13.28
C LYS A 301 -33.31 76.30 13.15
N ASP A 302 -32.21 77.01 13.44
CA ASP A 302 -30.86 76.46 13.40
C ASP A 302 -30.66 75.39 14.49
N ALA A 303 -31.21 75.60 15.69
CA ALA A 303 -31.22 74.60 16.76
C ALA A 303 -32.05 73.37 16.39
N GLU A 304 -33.26 73.55 15.86
CA GLU A 304 -34.11 72.46 15.38
C GLU A 304 -33.42 71.66 14.26
N ALA A 305 -32.84 72.34 13.27
CA ALA A 305 -32.10 71.70 12.18
C ALA A 305 -30.87 70.94 12.69
N TRP A 306 -30.14 71.50 13.66
CA TRP A 306 -29.02 70.83 14.31
C TRP A 306 -29.46 69.57 15.07
N PHE A 307 -30.56 69.65 15.85
CA PHE A 307 -31.12 68.48 16.54
C PHE A 307 -31.60 67.40 15.56
N PHE A 308 -32.28 67.77 14.48
CA PHE A 308 -32.72 66.82 13.46
C PHE A 308 -31.52 66.16 12.77
N SER A 309 -30.51 66.94 12.36
CA SER A 309 -29.29 66.41 11.76
C SER A 309 -28.57 65.43 12.69
N LYS A 310 -28.41 65.79 13.97
CA LYS A 310 -27.75 64.92 14.95
C LYS A 310 -28.55 63.66 15.27
N THR A 311 -29.89 63.77 15.33
CA THR A 311 -30.77 62.62 15.54
C THR A 311 -30.75 61.68 14.33
N GLU A 312 -30.73 62.23 13.11
CA GLU A 312 -30.64 61.44 11.89
C GLU A 312 -29.29 60.72 11.80
N GLU A 313 -28.18 61.39 12.14
CA GLU A 313 -26.85 60.79 12.20
C GLU A 313 -26.79 59.67 13.25
N LEU A 314 -27.30 59.90 14.46
CA LEU A 314 -27.37 58.87 15.50
C LEU A 314 -28.22 57.68 15.06
N ASN A 315 -29.36 57.92 14.41
CA ASN A 315 -30.22 56.86 13.90
C ASN A 315 -29.53 56.04 12.80
N LYS A 316 -28.76 56.69 11.91
CA LYS A 316 -27.92 56.00 10.91
C LYS A 316 -26.83 55.16 11.57
N GLU A 317 -26.17 55.67 12.61
CA GLU A 317 -25.16 54.91 13.36
C GLU A 317 -25.77 53.71 14.09
N VAL A 318 -26.92 53.88 14.74
CA VAL A 318 -27.65 52.80 15.42
C VAL A 318 -28.11 51.73 14.44
N ALA A 319 -28.64 52.12 13.28
CA ALA A 319 -29.04 51.18 12.24
C ALA A 319 -27.85 50.39 11.70
N SER A 320 -26.75 51.07 11.38
CA SER A 320 -25.49 50.44 10.94
C SER A 320 -24.96 49.48 12.00
N ASN A 321 -24.83 49.92 13.25
CA ASN A 321 -24.33 49.08 14.34
C ASN A 321 -25.23 47.87 14.61
N THR A 322 -26.56 48.03 14.50
CA THR A 322 -27.50 46.92 14.61
C THR A 322 -27.29 45.90 13.49
N GLU A 323 -27.09 46.35 12.24
CA GLU A 323 -26.78 45.47 11.12
C GLU A 323 -25.46 44.71 11.37
N MET A 324 -24.40 45.41 11.79
CA MET A 324 -23.10 44.81 12.12
C MET A 324 -23.21 43.75 13.23
N ILE A 325 -24.01 44.00 14.25
CA ILE A 325 -24.25 43.04 15.33
C ILE A 325 -24.99 41.81 14.80
N GLN A 326 -25.99 41.98 13.93
CA GLN A 326 -26.70 40.84 13.35
C GLN A 326 -25.79 40.02 12.43
N THR A 327 -24.97 40.65 11.59
CA THR A 327 -24.02 39.92 10.73
C THR A 327 -22.98 39.15 11.54
N SER A 328 -22.41 39.77 12.57
CA SER A 328 -21.47 39.09 13.48
C SER A 328 -22.14 37.93 14.22
N LYS A 329 -23.39 38.11 14.67
CA LYS A 329 -24.16 37.02 15.31
C LYS A 329 -24.39 35.86 14.35
N THR A 330 -24.73 36.11 13.09
CA THR A 330 -24.91 35.04 12.10
C THR A 330 -23.59 34.32 11.80
N GLU A 331 -22.48 35.06 11.63
CA GLU A 331 -21.15 34.48 11.42
C GLU A 331 -20.73 33.59 12.59
N ILE A 332 -20.94 34.03 13.84
CA ILE A 332 -20.67 33.22 15.03
C ILE A 332 -21.51 31.93 15.02
N THR A 333 -22.79 32.01 14.62
CA THR A 333 -23.63 30.80 14.55
C THR A 333 -23.19 29.85 13.45
N ASP A 334 -22.74 30.36 12.31
CA ASP A 334 -22.26 29.53 11.20
C ASP A 334 -20.93 28.89 11.53
N LEU A 335 -19.99 29.64 12.11
CA LEU A 335 -18.73 29.09 12.63
C LEU A 335 -18.96 28.02 13.70
N ARG A 336 -19.95 28.20 14.58
CA ARG A 336 -20.32 27.14 15.54
C ARG A 336 -20.87 25.90 14.85
N ARG A 337 -21.69 26.04 13.80
CA ARG A 337 -22.20 24.91 13.02
C ARG A 337 -21.08 24.18 12.27
N THR A 338 -20.14 24.91 11.66
CA THR A 338 -19.00 24.30 10.96
C THR A 338 -18.08 23.60 11.94
N MET A 339 -17.80 24.20 13.10
CA MET A 339 -17.02 23.57 14.17
C MET A 339 -17.66 22.26 14.63
N GLN A 340 -18.97 22.26 14.90
CA GLN A 340 -19.70 21.04 15.27
C GLN A 340 -19.68 19.99 14.15
N GLY A 341 -19.81 20.41 12.89
CA GLY A 341 -19.70 19.51 11.72
C GLY A 341 -18.32 18.85 11.63
N LEU A 342 -17.26 19.64 11.82
CA LEU A 342 -15.88 19.14 11.83
C LEU A 342 -15.61 18.23 13.03
N GLU A 343 -16.17 18.52 14.20
CA GLU A 343 -16.08 17.64 15.37
C GLU A 343 -16.76 16.29 15.11
N ILE A 344 -17.95 16.28 14.49
CA ILE A 344 -18.65 15.04 14.14
C ILE A 344 -17.85 14.24 13.10
N GLU A 345 -17.31 14.92 12.08
CA GLU A 345 -16.46 14.27 11.08
C GLU A 345 -15.20 13.67 11.74
N LEU A 346 -14.56 14.40 12.65
CA LEU A 346 -13.42 13.88 13.43
C LEU A 346 -13.81 12.62 14.22
N GLN A 347 -14.95 12.62 14.92
CA GLN A 347 -15.42 11.46 15.67
C GLN A 347 -15.77 10.27 14.75
N SER A 348 -16.34 10.54 13.58
CA SER A 348 -16.61 9.54 12.54
C SER A 348 -15.31 8.90 12.04
N GLN A 349 -14.30 9.71 11.71
CA GLN A 349 -13.00 9.23 11.25
C GLN A 349 -12.26 8.44 12.32
N LEU A 350 -12.31 8.86 13.59
CA LEU A 350 -11.77 8.09 14.71
C LEU A 350 -12.46 6.73 14.87
N SER A 351 -13.79 6.69 14.73
CA SER A 351 -14.56 5.44 14.77
C SER A 351 -14.21 4.52 13.60
N MET A 352 -14.04 5.08 12.39
CA MET A 352 -13.60 4.33 11.21
C MET A 352 -12.19 3.77 11.39
N LYS A 353 -11.25 4.58 11.89
CA LYS A 353 -9.88 4.16 12.22
C LYS A 353 -9.90 2.99 13.20
N ALA A 354 -10.63 3.11 14.30
CA ALA A 354 -10.73 2.05 15.30
C ALA A 354 -11.33 0.75 14.71
N GLY A 355 -12.33 0.87 13.83
CA GLY A 355 -12.90 -0.27 13.11
C GLY A 355 -11.89 -0.96 12.18
N LEU A 356 -11.08 -0.19 11.45
CA LEU A 356 -10.03 -0.72 10.58
C LEU A 356 -8.90 -1.38 11.38
N GLU A 357 -8.46 -0.76 12.47
CA GLU A 357 -7.45 -1.34 13.38
C GLU A 357 -7.93 -2.66 13.99
N ASN A 358 -9.21 -2.74 14.39
CA ASN A 358 -9.78 -3.98 14.91
C ASN A 358 -9.88 -5.07 13.83
N SER A 359 -10.28 -4.72 12.61
CA SER A 359 -10.30 -5.65 11.48
C SER A 359 -8.91 -6.17 11.13
N LEU A 360 -7.90 -5.28 11.13
CA LEU A 360 -6.50 -5.67 10.94
C LEU A 360 -6.06 -6.67 12.02
N ALA A 361 -6.31 -6.37 13.30
CA ALA A 361 -5.95 -7.23 14.42
C ALA A 361 -6.67 -8.60 14.35
N GLU A 362 -7.95 -8.63 13.93
CA GLU A 362 -8.70 -9.87 13.73
C GLU A 362 -8.10 -10.72 12.60
N ILE A 363 -7.72 -10.09 11.49
CA ILE A 363 -7.08 -10.76 10.35
C ILE A 363 -5.70 -11.29 10.75
N GLU A 364 -4.87 -10.50 11.43
CA GLU A 364 -3.57 -10.92 11.95
C GLU A 364 -3.69 -12.10 12.91
N CYS A 365 -4.64 -12.05 13.85
CA CYS A 365 -4.91 -13.15 14.78
C CYS A 365 -5.34 -14.43 14.05
N ARG A 366 -6.20 -14.30 13.03
CA ARG A 366 -6.62 -15.43 12.19
C ARG A 366 -5.43 -16.05 11.44
N TYR A 367 -4.58 -15.23 10.82
CA TYR A 367 -3.39 -15.73 10.13
C TYR A 367 -2.37 -16.34 11.08
N ALA A 368 -2.15 -15.76 12.26
CA ALA A 368 -1.29 -16.33 13.29
C ALA A 368 -1.79 -17.72 13.72
N THR A 369 -3.12 -17.88 13.90
CA THR A 369 -3.73 -19.17 14.22
C THR A 369 -3.56 -20.19 13.09
N GLN A 370 -3.76 -19.78 11.84
CA GLN A 370 -3.52 -20.65 10.67
C GLN A 370 -2.06 -21.08 10.57
N LEU A 371 -1.12 -20.16 10.80
CA LEU A 371 0.30 -20.46 10.80
C LEU A 371 0.65 -21.45 11.92
N GLN A 372 0.09 -21.27 13.11
CA GLN A 372 0.27 -22.20 14.23
C GLN A 372 -0.29 -23.60 13.92
N GLN A 373 -1.43 -23.68 13.23
CA GLN A 373 -2.00 -24.96 12.78
C GLN A 373 -1.08 -25.67 11.78
N ILE A 374 -0.57 -24.95 10.78
CA ILE A 374 0.37 -25.49 9.80
C ILE A 374 1.67 -25.93 10.47
N GLN A 375 2.23 -25.11 11.37
CA GLN A 375 3.41 -25.47 12.15
C GLN A 375 3.18 -26.74 12.98
N GLY A 376 2.00 -26.88 13.60
CA GLY A 376 1.63 -28.11 14.32
C GLY A 376 1.58 -29.34 13.42
N LEU A 377 1.06 -29.22 12.19
CA LEU A 377 1.07 -30.31 11.21
C LEU A 377 2.50 -30.67 10.77
N ILE A 378 3.35 -29.68 10.52
CA ILE A 378 4.75 -29.89 10.17
C ILE A 378 5.46 -30.63 11.30
N SER A 379 5.35 -30.17 12.55
CA SER A 379 5.98 -30.83 13.69
C SER A 379 5.45 -32.25 13.93
N GLY A 380 4.16 -32.51 13.65
CA GLY A 380 3.60 -33.85 13.68
C GLY A 380 4.22 -34.78 12.63
N LEU A 381 4.36 -34.30 11.39
CA LEU A 381 5.00 -35.06 10.30
C LEU A 381 6.51 -35.27 10.55
N GLU A 382 7.21 -34.27 11.08
CA GLU A 382 8.62 -34.39 11.47
C GLU A 382 8.81 -35.46 12.56
N SER A 383 7.92 -35.48 13.55
CA SER A 383 7.91 -36.52 14.59
C SER A 383 7.71 -37.92 13.98
N GLN A 384 6.71 -38.10 13.11
CA GLN A 384 6.47 -39.38 12.43
C GLN A 384 7.66 -39.81 11.57
N LEU A 385 8.29 -38.88 10.84
CA LEU A 385 9.51 -39.17 10.08
C LEU A 385 10.67 -39.60 10.97
N SER A 386 10.83 -38.96 12.14
CA SER A 386 11.85 -39.34 13.10
C SER A 386 11.60 -40.73 13.69
N GLU A 387 10.34 -41.07 13.96
CA GLU A 387 9.93 -42.36 14.49
C GLU A 387 10.20 -43.47 13.47
N LEU A 388 9.77 -43.29 12.22
CA LEU A 388 10.06 -44.22 11.13
C LEU A 388 11.55 -44.41 10.87
N ARG A 389 12.37 -43.34 11.00
CA ARG A 389 13.83 -43.45 10.89
C ARG A 389 14.41 -44.29 12.03
N CYS A 390 13.96 -44.06 13.26
CA CYS A 390 14.36 -44.85 14.43
C CYS A 390 13.96 -46.33 14.25
N GLU A 391 12.70 -46.59 13.85
CA GLU A 391 12.23 -47.95 13.56
C GLU A 391 13.06 -48.63 12.47
N MET A 392 13.36 -47.94 11.37
CA MET A 392 14.21 -48.46 10.30
C MET A 392 15.63 -48.78 10.79
N GLU A 393 16.20 -47.92 11.64
CA GLU A 393 17.52 -48.16 12.23
C GLU A 393 17.51 -49.38 13.15
N THR A 394 16.49 -49.53 14.00
CA THR A 394 16.33 -50.71 14.86
C THR A 394 16.17 -51.99 14.04
N GLN A 395 15.33 -51.99 13.00
CA GLN A 395 15.19 -53.13 12.10
C GLN A 395 16.50 -53.47 11.41
N SER A 396 17.25 -52.48 10.93
CA SER A 396 18.57 -52.68 10.32
C SER A 396 19.55 -53.34 11.30
N GLN A 397 19.55 -52.92 12.57
CA GLN A 397 20.37 -53.55 13.61
C GLN A 397 19.94 -55.01 13.86
N GLU A 398 18.65 -55.29 13.95
CA GLU A 398 18.11 -56.66 14.09
C GLU A 398 18.48 -57.56 12.91
N TYR A 399 18.37 -57.05 11.68
CA TYR A 399 18.78 -57.77 10.47
C TYR A 399 20.29 -58.08 10.47
N ASN A 400 21.13 -57.15 10.90
CA ASN A 400 22.57 -57.37 11.01
C ASN A 400 22.90 -58.43 12.06
N MET A 401 22.23 -58.43 13.22
CA MET A 401 22.40 -59.48 14.24
C MET A 401 21.96 -60.84 13.71
N LEU A 402 20.83 -60.92 13.00
CA LEU A 402 20.37 -62.17 12.40
C LEU A 402 21.33 -62.69 11.33
N LEU A 403 21.92 -61.79 10.54
CA LEU A 403 22.95 -62.13 9.58
C LEU A 403 24.19 -62.71 10.26
N ASP A 404 24.66 -62.12 11.38
CA ASP A 404 25.79 -62.63 12.15
C ASP A 404 25.52 -64.02 12.75
N ILE A 405 24.31 -64.25 13.27
CA ILE A 405 23.89 -65.58 13.74
C ILE A 405 23.87 -66.57 12.58
N LYS A 406 23.33 -66.18 11.42
CA LYS A 406 23.29 -67.02 10.21
C LYS A 406 24.70 -67.40 9.76
N THR A 407 25.62 -66.44 9.65
CA THR A 407 27.00 -66.73 9.23
C THR A 407 27.71 -67.65 10.23
N ARG A 408 27.47 -67.47 11.54
CA ARG A 408 27.97 -68.39 12.57
C ARG A 408 27.42 -69.81 12.42
N LEU A 409 26.10 -69.95 12.25
CA LEU A 409 25.47 -71.26 12.04
C LEU A 409 25.95 -71.94 10.75
N GLU A 410 26.18 -71.17 9.68
CA GLU A 410 26.78 -71.67 8.44
C GLU A 410 28.20 -72.20 8.66
N GLN A 411 29.01 -71.53 9.48
CA GLN A 411 30.33 -72.02 9.89
C GLN A 411 30.21 -73.31 10.69
N GLU A 412 29.31 -73.39 11.68
CA GLU A 412 29.06 -74.60 12.46
C GLU A 412 28.64 -75.76 11.55
N ILE A 413 27.69 -75.56 10.63
CA ILE A 413 27.28 -76.56 9.63
C ILE A 413 28.46 -76.98 8.74
N ALA A 414 29.31 -76.05 8.30
CA ALA A 414 30.50 -76.37 7.52
C ALA A 414 31.47 -77.25 8.33
N THR A 415 31.67 -76.96 9.62
CA THR A 415 32.50 -77.81 10.49
C THR A 415 31.87 -79.19 10.71
N TYR A 416 30.54 -79.26 10.89
CA TYR A 416 29.83 -80.53 11.00
C TYR A 416 29.95 -81.36 9.72
N ARG A 417 29.80 -80.74 8.54
CA ARG A 417 30.02 -81.40 7.24
C ARG A 417 31.45 -81.92 7.10
N SER A 418 32.44 -81.13 7.48
CA SER A 418 33.86 -81.54 7.45
C SER A 418 34.16 -82.68 8.42
N LEU A 419 33.54 -82.70 9.60
CA LEU A 419 33.65 -83.82 10.55
C LEU A 419 33.00 -85.09 10.02
N LEU A 420 31.82 -84.99 9.38
CA LEU A 420 31.18 -86.13 8.72
C LEU A 420 32.02 -86.64 7.54
N GLU A 421 32.51 -85.76 6.67
CA GLU A 421 33.42 -86.13 5.57
C GLU A 421 34.75 -86.70 6.09
N GLY A 422 35.28 -86.20 7.21
CA GLY A 422 36.48 -86.72 7.87
C GLY A 422 36.24 -88.07 8.57
N GLN A 423 35.01 -88.35 9.00
CA GLN A 423 34.60 -89.63 9.56
C GLN A 423 34.31 -90.64 8.43
N ASP A 424 33.74 -90.19 7.30
CA ASP A 424 33.60 -90.96 6.07
C ASP A 424 34.96 -91.25 5.43
N ALA A 425 35.94 -90.33 5.52
CA ALA A 425 37.33 -90.57 5.13
C ALA A 425 38.07 -91.51 6.10
N LYS A 426 37.71 -91.54 7.40
CA LYS A 426 38.23 -92.55 8.35
C LYS A 426 37.56 -93.92 8.17
N MET A 427 36.32 -93.95 7.70
CA MET A 427 35.58 -95.18 7.38
C MET A 427 35.98 -95.75 5.99
N ALA A 428 36.33 -94.88 5.04
CA ALA A 428 36.94 -95.21 3.75
C ALA A 428 38.48 -95.36 3.83
N GLY A 429 39.09 -95.02 4.96
CA GLY A 429 40.54 -94.89 5.15
C GLY A 429 41.20 -95.96 6.02
N ILE A 430 40.65 -97.18 6.10
CA ILE A 430 41.51 -98.37 6.29
C ILE A 430 42.10 -98.68 4.91
N GLY A 431 43.02 -97.85 4.48
CA GLY A 431 43.50 -97.87 3.09
C GLY A 431 44.49 -96.75 2.80
N ILE A 432 45.70 -96.95 3.30
CA ILE A 432 46.96 -96.32 2.86
C ILE A 432 47.28 -94.95 3.48
N LYS A 433 48.40 -94.98 4.19
CA LYS A 433 49.08 -93.89 4.89
C LYS A 433 50.43 -93.70 4.17
N GLU A 434 50.60 -92.57 3.50
CA GLU A 434 51.87 -91.94 3.11
C GLU A 434 51.49 -90.47 2.87
N GLY A 435 52.00 -89.45 3.56
CA GLY A 435 53.36 -89.26 4.03
C GLY A 435 54.01 -88.20 3.15
N SER A 436 53.71 -86.90 3.35
CA SER A 436 54.63 -85.86 2.91
C SER A 436 54.45 -84.54 3.68
N LEU A 437 55.60 -83.97 3.97
CA LEU A 437 55.92 -82.90 4.91
C LEU A 437 55.87 -81.51 4.29
N GLY A 438 55.83 -80.50 5.16
CA GLY A 438 56.33 -79.14 4.91
C GLY A 438 55.24 -78.09 5.16
N GLY A 439 55.32 -77.18 6.12
CA GLY A 439 56.48 -76.56 6.76
C GLY A 439 56.43 -75.05 6.47
N GLY A 440 56.62 -74.21 7.49
CA GLY A 440 57.03 -72.82 7.27
C GLY A 440 56.13 -71.73 7.84
N THR A 441 56.46 -71.36 9.07
CA THR A 441 56.39 -70.02 9.68
C THR A 441 56.52 -68.82 8.75
N GLY A 442 55.82 -67.72 9.05
CA GLY A 442 56.10 -66.41 8.47
C GLY A 442 55.22 -65.29 9.04
N GLY A 443 55.55 -64.82 10.24
CA GLY A 443 55.03 -63.56 10.76
C GLY A 443 55.59 -62.37 9.97
N GLY A 444 54.71 -61.47 9.55
CA GLY A 444 55.06 -60.22 8.87
C GLY A 444 54.08 -59.14 9.28
N SER A 445 54.42 -58.42 10.35
CA SER A 445 53.81 -57.16 10.75
C SER A 445 54.13 -56.09 9.71
N SER A 446 53.13 -55.61 8.97
CA SER A 446 53.20 -54.34 8.25
C SER A 446 52.27 -53.33 8.91
N SER A 447 52.88 -52.39 9.62
CA SER A 447 52.25 -51.17 10.12
C SER A 447 51.75 -50.34 8.93
N SER A 448 50.44 -50.37 8.68
CA SER A 448 49.80 -49.39 7.79
C SER A 448 49.60 -48.09 8.56
N SER A 449 50.37 -47.07 8.19
CA SER A 449 50.21 -45.68 8.60
C SER A 449 48.81 -45.19 8.22
N SER A 450 47.99 -44.89 9.22
CA SER A 450 46.68 -44.25 9.05
C SER A 450 46.88 -42.79 8.64
N SER A 451 46.69 -42.48 7.36
CA SER A 451 46.46 -41.11 6.89
C SER A 451 45.07 -40.67 7.37
N PHE A 452 45.02 -39.63 8.22
CA PHE A 452 43.78 -39.03 8.69
C PHE A 452 43.20 -38.13 7.60
N ARG A 453 42.06 -38.51 7.02
CA ARG A 453 41.25 -37.65 6.15
C ARG A 453 40.18 -36.94 6.97
N VAL A 454 40.25 -35.61 7.02
CA VAL A 454 39.17 -34.77 7.53
C VAL A 454 38.32 -34.31 6.35
N HIS A 455 37.07 -34.76 6.31
CA HIS A 455 36.04 -34.22 5.42
C HIS A 455 35.30 -33.11 6.15
N VAL A 456 35.53 -31.85 5.74
CA VAL A 456 34.70 -30.72 6.18
C VAL A 456 33.60 -30.54 5.13
N VAL A 457 32.35 -30.72 5.53
CA VAL A 457 31.17 -30.48 4.71
C VAL A 457 30.44 -29.28 5.31
N GLU A 458 30.40 -28.18 4.58
CA GLU A 458 29.59 -27.02 4.93
C GLU A 458 28.28 -27.10 4.15
N SER A 459 27.15 -27.14 4.87
CA SER A 459 25.82 -27.23 4.28
C SER A 459 24.96 -26.06 4.74
N SER A 460 24.43 -25.31 3.77
CA SER A 460 23.26 -24.45 3.93
C SER A 460 22.21 -24.86 2.90
N ASP A 461 20.98 -25.09 3.36
CA ASP A 461 19.80 -25.42 2.56
C ASP A 461 19.94 -26.60 1.56
N GLY A 462 20.53 -27.70 2.02
CA GLY A 462 20.34 -29.01 1.40
C GLY A 462 20.94 -29.19 -0.01
N LYS A 463 21.83 -28.30 -0.45
CA LYS A 463 22.56 -28.44 -1.72
C LYS A 463 24.06 -28.25 -1.52
N LEU A 464 24.87 -29.21 -1.96
CA LEU A 464 26.33 -29.22 -1.81
C LEU A 464 26.98 -28.13 -2.68
N VAL A 465 27.58 -27.11 -2.06
CA VAL A 465 28.16 -25.95 -2.78
C VAL A 465 29.68 -26.06 -3.00
N SER A 466 30.44 -26.82 -2.21
CA SER A 466 31.84 -27.11 -2.56
C SER A 466 32.42 -28.35 -1.87
N SER A 467 33.35 -29.03 -2.54
CA SER A 467 34.18 -30.10 -1.97
C SER A 467 35.64 -29.72 -2.16
N SER A 468 36.38 -29.47 -1.09
CA SER A 468 37.81 -29.22 -1.15
C SER A 468 38.55 -30.32 -0.38
N LYS A 469 39.45 -31.01 -1.07
CA LYS A 469 40.33 -32.02 -0.50
C LYS A 469 41.66 -31.36 -0.17
N ARG A 470 42.07 -31.39 1.10
CA ARG A 470 43.45 -31.09 1.50
C ARG A 470 44.06 -32.34 2.11
N ASP A 471 45.17 -32.77 1.54
CA ASP A 471 46.06 -33.74 2.16
C ASP A 471 47.03 -32.99 3.09
N ILE A 472 47.26 -33.51 4.30
CA ILE A 472 48.36 -33.10 5.19
C ILE A 472 49.32 -34.26 5.31
#